data_AF-A0A7S3UPF5-F1
#
_entry.id   AF-A0A7S3UPF5-F1
#
_cell.length_a   1.000
_cell.length_b   1.000
_cell.length_c   1.000
_cell.angle_alpha   90.00
_cell.angle_beta   90.00
_cell.angle_gamma   90.00
#
_symmetry.space_group_name_H-M   'P 1'
#
loop_
_entity.id
_entity.type
_entity.pdbx_description
1 polymer ?
#
loop_
_entity_poly.entity_id
_entity_poly.type
_entity_poly.pdbx_seq_one_letter_code
_entity_poly.pdbx_strand_id
1 'polypeptide(L)'
;NMGYIECDYNRDGDSFRSPWSNQFFPPLEGDEGFMPSGPLRELEDKFNTVFDAYRNLYYEGGVGSVYLWDLDTGFAGAFMIRKDVDRDRGVDKGSWNAKMA
;
A
#
# COMPACT_ATOMS: atom_id res chain seq x y z
N ASN A 1 -5.62 -7.49 -11.95
CA ASN A 1 -5.20 -7.60 -10.54
C ASN A 1 -4.05 -6.63 -10.31
N MET A 2 -4.28 -5.57 -9.54
CA MET A 2 -3.19 -4.67 -9.10
C MET A 2 -2.58 -5.27 -7.83
N GLY A 3 -1.27 -5.48 -7.82
CA GLY A 3 -0.55 -5.91 -6.61
C GLY A 3 -0.61 -4.84 -5.53
N TYR A 4 -0.45 -5.23 -4.27
CA TYR A 4 -0.28 -4.31 -3.15
C TYR A 4 0.77 -4.85 -2.17
N ILE A 5 1.28 -3.98 -1.30
CA ILE A 5 2.31 -4.34 -0.32
C ILE A 5 1.64 -4.64 1.02
N GLU A 6 1.86 -5.84 1.52
CA GLU A 6 1.50 -6.28 2.86
C GLU A 6 2.50 -5.73 3.88
N CYS A 7 1.99 -5.07 4.93
CA CYS A 7 2.79 -4.48 5.99
C CYS A 7 1.96 -4.32 7.26
N ASP A 8 2.59 -3.88 8.35
CA ASP A 8 1.90 -3.70 9.63
C ASP A 8 0.76 -2.65 9.57
N TYR A 9 0.80 -1.69 8.65
CA TYR A 9 -0.20 -0.60 8.58
C TYR A 9 -1.49 -0.98 7.85
N ASN A 10 -1.50 -2.09 7.12
CA ASN A 10 -2.71 -2.63 6.50
C ASN A 10 -3.04 -4.03 7.01
N ARG A 11 -2.42 -4.46 8.11
CA ARG A 11 -2.60 -5.79 8.69
C ARG A 11 -3.60 -5.74 9.84
N ASP A 12 -4.46 -6.74 9.89
CA ASP A 12 -5.25 -7.11 11.06
C ASP A 12 -5.21 -8.63 11.21
N GLY A 13 -4.73 -9.13 12.35
CA GLY A 13 -4.43 -10.56 12.52
C GLY A 13 -3.46 -11.07 11.45
N ASP A 14 -3.90 -12.04 10.64
CA ASP A 14 -3.15 -12.57 9.49
C ASP A 14 -3.72 -12.12 8.13
N SER A 15 -4.59 -11.10 8.16
CA SER A 15 -5.26 -10.55 7.00
C SER A 15 -4.73 -9.17 6.64
N PHE A 16 -4.72 -8.84 5.35
CA PHE A 16 -4.21 -7.56 4.86
C PHE A 16 -5.24 -6.84 4.00
N ARG A 17 -5.46 -5.55 4.29
CA ARG A 17 -6.40 -4.68 3.57
C ARG A 17 -5.79 -4.26 2.23
N SER A 18 -6.49 -4.57 1.15
CA SER A 18 -6.15 -4.09 -0.19
C SER A 18 -6.45 -2.59 -0.31
N PRO A 19 -5.51 -1.77 -0.81
CA PRO A 19 -5.77 -0.35 -1.06
C PRO A 19 -6.76 -0.16 -2.20
N TRP A 20 -6.97 -1.17 -3.07
CA TRP A 20 -7.82 -1.07 -4.25
C TRP A 20 -9.28 -1.40 -3.98
N SER A 21 -9.54 -2.46 -3.22
CA SER A 21 -10.91 -2.92 -2.92
C SER A 21 -11.39 -2.49 -1.53
N ASN A 22 -10.48 -2.01 -0.67
CA ASN A 22 -10.73 -1.78 0.74
C ASN A 22 -11.15 -3.05 1.52
N GLN A 23 -10.82 -4.23 1.00
CA GLN A 23 -11.17 -5.51 1.63
C GLN A 23 -9.92 -6.21 2.15
N PHE A 24 -10.08 -6.90 3.28
CA PHE A 24 -9.05 -7.75 3.85
C PHE A 24 -8.95 -9.10 3.13
N PHE A 25 -7.72 -9.60 2.97
CA PHE A 25 -7.46 -10.95 2.50
C PHE A 25 -6.43 -11.65 3.41
N PRO A 26 -6.72 -12.85 3.95
CA PRO A 26 -8.02 -13.52 3.94
C PRO A 26 -9.15 -12.66 4.54
N PRO A 27 -10.44 -12.89 4.20
CA PRO A 27 -11.53 -12.13 4.80
C PRO A 27 -11.50 -12.26 6.32
N LEU A 28 -11.74 -11.15 7.03
CA LEU A 28 -11.90 -11.16 8.48
C LEU A 28 -13.25 -11.78 8.87
N GLU A 29 -13.31 -12.40 10.05
CA GLU A 29 -14.57 -12.90 10.61
C GLU A 29 -15.34 -11.72 11.25
N GLY A 30 -16.53 -11.42 10.74
CA GLY A 30 -17.34 -10.29 11.22
C GLY A 30 -16.93 -8.91 10.67
N ASP A 31 -17.43 -7.84 11.29
CA ASP A 31 -17.07 -6.44 10.97
C ASP A 31 -15.81 -5.99 11.73
N GLU A 32 -14.85 -6.90 11.88
CA GLU A 32 -13.55 -6.62 12.49
C GLU A 32 -12.58 -6.12 11.41
N GLY A 33 -11.64 -5.26 11.78
CA GLY A 33 -10.73 -4.61 10.83
C GLY A 33 -10.61 -3.11 11.04
N PHE A 34 -9.38 -2.63 11.22
CA PHE A 34 -9.15 -1.18 11.19
C PHE A 34 -9.41 -0.61 9.78
N MET A 35 -10.42 0.26 9.67
CA MET A 35 -10.85 0.89 8.43
C MET A 35 -10.72 2.42 8.51
N PRO A 36 -10.23 3.10 7.45
CA PRO A 36 -10.24 4.56 7.41
C PRO A 36 -11.68 5.08 7.33
N SER A 37 -11.92 6.27 7.88
CA SER A 37 -13.18 7.00 7.72
C SER A 37 -13.49 7.25 6.24
N GLY A 38 -14.78 7.45 5.89
CA GLY A 38 -15.20 7.66 4.50
C GLY A 38 -14.41 8.75 3.76
N PRO A 39 -14.29 9.98 4.30
CA PRO A 39 -13.47 11.02 3.67
C PRO A 39 -11.99 10.65 3.56
N LEU A 40 -11.45 9.97 4.57
CA LEU A 40 -10.04 9.55 4.56
C LEU A 40 -9.79 8.44 3.52
N ARG A 41 -10.77 7.55 3.30
CA ARG A 41 -10.72 6.54 2.25
C ARG A 41 -10.69 7.17 0.86
N GLU A 42 -11.50 8.19 0.61
CA GLU A 42 -11.46 8.92 -0.67
C GLU A 42 -10.10 9.60 -0.90
N LEU A 43 -9.46 10.08 0.17
CA LEU A 43 -8.10 10.63 0.11
C LEU A 43 -7.05 9.53 -0.14
N GLU A 44 -7.19 8.38 0.51
CA GLU A 44 -6.34 7.20 0.30
C GLU A 44 -6.38 6.74 -1.17
N ASP A 45 -7.56 6.71 -1.81
CA ASP A 45 -7.71 6.35 -3.23
C ASP A 45 -7.00 7.36 -4.16
N LYS A 46 -7.09 8.66 -3.85
CA LYS A 46 -6.40 9.73 -4.59
C LYS A 46 -4.88 9.60 -4.43
N PHE A 47 -4.39 9.36 -3.21
CA PHE A 47 -2.96 9.17 -2.98
C PHE A 47 -2.44 7.91 -3.67
N ASN A 48 -3.15 6.78 -3.62
CA ASN A 48 -2.73 5.59 -4.37
C ASN A 48 -2.64 5.87 -5.88
N THR A 49 -3.58 6.65 -6.44
CA THR A 49 -3.53 7.05 -7.87
C THR A 49 -2.29 7.90 -8.20
N VAL A 50 -2.04 8.95 -7.41
CA VAL A 50 -0.88 9.85 -7.61
C VAL A 50 0.43 9.11 -7.38
N PHE A 51 0.47 8.25 -6.37
CA PHE A 51 1.66 7.51 -5.99
C PHE A 51 2.00 6.41 -7.00
N ASP A 52 1.00 5.81 -7.66
CA ASP A 52 1.24 4.91 -8.78
C ASP A 52 1.89 5.64 -9.97
N ALA A 53 1.46 6.87 -10.27
CA ALA A 53 2.11 7.70 -11.28
C ALA A 53 3.57 8.03 -10.89
N TYR A 54 3.81 8.42 -9.63
CA TYR A 54 5.16 8.64 -9.10
C TYR A 54 6.05 7.39 -9.22
N ARG A 55 5.53 6.23 -8.82
CA ARG A 55 6.21 4.94 -8.94
C ARG A 55 6.59 4.65 -10.40
N ASN A 56 5.66 4.83 -11.34
CA ASN A 56 5.94 4.62 -12.76
C ASN A 56 7.03 5.57 -13.28
N LEU A 57 7.01 6.85 -12.90
CA LEU A 57 7.98 7.85 -13.36
C LEU A 57 9.40 7.59 -12.86
N TYR A 58 9.57 7.15 -11.61
CA TYR A 58 10.90 7.03 -10.99
C TYR A 58 11.43 5.60 -10.94
N TYR A 59 10.54 4.62 -10.92
CA TYR A 59 10.90 3.21 -10.76
C TYR A 59 10.55 2.37 -12.00
N GLU A 60 9.86 2.93 -13.01
CA GLU A 60 9.54 2.24 -14.27
C GLU A 60 8.90 0.85 -14.07
N GLY A 61 8.18 0.64 -12.96
CA GLY A 61 7.69 -0.67 -12.54
C GLY A 61 7.59 -0.82 -11.02
N GLY A 62 7.50 -2.05 -10.54
CA GLY A 62 7.29 -2.37 -9.13
C GLY A 62 5.84 -2.20 -8.67
N VAL A 63 5.63 -2.31 -7.36
CA VAL A 63 4.34 -2.18 -6.68
C VAL A 63 4.39 -0.98 -5.73
N GLY A 64 3.31 -0.21 -5.70
CA GLY A 64 3.12 0.92 -4.80
C GLY A 64 1.84 0.75 -4.00
N SER A 65 1.84 1.15 -2.73
CA SER A 65 0.63 1.14 -1.89
C SER A 65 0.68 2.27 -0.88
N VAL A 66 -0.48 2.90 -0.68
CA VAL A 66 -0.71 3.92 0.34
C VAL A 66 -1.84 3.48 1.25
N TYR A 67 -1.62 3.57 2.56
CA TYR A 67 -2.66 3.33 3.57
C TYR A 67 -2.74 4.50 4.53
N LEU A 68 -3.95 4.99 4.78
CA LEU A 68 -4.21 6.08 5.71
C LEU A 68 -5.01 5.58 6.92
N TRP A 69 -4.84 6.26 8.05
CA TRP A 69 -5.63 6.01 9.26
C TRP A 69 -5.95 7.29 10.02
N ASP A 70 -7.12 7.32 10.63
CA ASP A 70 -7.59 8.44 11.44
C ASP A 70 -6.82 8.51 12.78
N LEU A 71 -6.65 9.74 13.27
CA LEU A 71 -6.11 10.04 14.60
C LEU A 71 -7.12 10.91 15.37
N ASP A 72 -6.97 11.04 16.69
CA ASP A 72 -7.79 11.96 17.49
C ASP A 72 -7.75 13.40 16.94
N THR A 73 -6.60 13.79 16.39
CA THR A 73 -6.42 15.05 15.66
C THR A 73 -5.70 14.79 14.34
N GLY A 74 -6.46 14.81 13.23
CA GLY A 74 -5.92 14.65 11.88
C GLY A 74 -5.86 13.19 11.42
N PHE A 75 -4.86 12.86 10.62
CA PHE A 75 -4.63 11.52 10.08
C PHE A 75 -3.14 11.26 9.92
N ALA A 76 -2.76 10.00 9.76
CA ALA A 76 -1.42 9.60 9.35
C ALA A 76 -1.52 8.62 8.17
N GLY A 77 -0.37 8.32 7.56
CA GLY A 77 -0.36 7.51 6.35
C GLY A 77 1.00 6.90 6.04
N ALA A 78 0.96 5.66 5.53
CA ALA A 78 2.14 4.93 5.11
C ALA A 78 2.19 4.81 3.59
N PHE A 79 3.32 5.17 3.00
CA PHE A 79 3.61 5.12 1.57
C PHE A 79 4.73 4.11 1.31
N MET A 80 4.46 3.13 0.46
CA MET A 80 5.36 2.00 0.24
C MET A 80 5.61 1.72 -1.23
N ILE A 81 6.88 1.52 -1.59
CA ILE A 81 7.30 1.06 -2.91
C ILE A 81 8.16 -0.18 -2.76
N ARG A 82 7.85 -1.21 -3.55
CA ARG A 82 8.70 -2.37 -3.75
C ARG A 82 8.99 -2.55 -5.23
N LYS A 83 10.27 -2.62 -5.59
CA LYS A 83 10.71 -2.98 -6.94
C LYS A 83 11.69 -4.13 -6.85
N ASP A 84 11.32 -5.26 -7.43
CA ASP A 84 12.21 -6.38 -7.65
C ASP A 84 12.85 -6.22 -9.05
N VAL A 85 14.14 -6.53 -9.14
CA VAL A 85 14.94 -6.45 -10.37
C VAL A 85 15.49 -7.85 -10.64
N ASP A 86 15.07 -8.45 -11.75
CA ASP A 86 15.62 -9.70 -12.25
C ASP A 86 16.44 -9.41 -13.52
N ARG A 87 17.73 -9.75 -13.49
CA ARG A 87 18.66 -9.67 -14.64
C ARG A 87 18.58 -8.36 -15.42
N ASP A 88 19.06 -7.29 -14.81
CA ASP A 88 19.20 -5.98 -15.48
C ASP A 88 20.59 -5.37 -15.20
N ARG A 89 21.20 -4.76 -16.22
CA ARG A 89 22.49 -4.02 -16.15
C ARG A 89 23.60 -4.68 -15.30
N GLY A 90 23.75 -6.01 -15.37
CA GLY A 90 24.78 -6.75 -14.63
C GLY A 90 24.42 -7.09 -13.18
N VAL A 91 23.17 -6.85 -12.76
CA VAL A 91 22.60 -7.34 -11.51
C VAL A 91 21.80 -8.60 -11.81
N ASP A 92 22.21 -9.74 -11.22
CA ASP A 92 21.49 -10.99 -11.39
C ASP A 92 20.11 -10.94 -10.71
N LYS A 93 20.06 -10.45 -9.47
CA LYS A 93 18.85 -10.21 -8.68
C LYS A 93 19.05 -9.07 -7.67
N GLY A 94 18.04 -8.24 -7.47
CA GLY A 94 18.03 -7.21 -6.44
C GLY A 94 16.61 -6.78 -6.07
N SER A 95 16.43 -6.22 -4.88
CA SER A 95 15.15 -5.65 -4.46
C SER A 95 15.36 -4.28 -3.81
N TRP A 96 14.46 -3.36 -4.12
CA TRP A 96 14.35 -2.05 -3.50
C TRP A 96 13.05 -1.99 -2.71
N ASN A 97 13.12 -1.67 -1.42
CA ASN A 97 11.97 -1.48 -0.54
C ASN A 97 12.07 -0.10 0.11
N ALA A 98 11.07 0.75 -0.11
CA ALA A 98 10.95 2.04 0.54
C ALA A 98 9.67 2.09 1.37
N LYS A 99 9.78 2.58 2.60
CA LYS A 99 8.68 2.78 3.55
C LYS A 99 8.80 4.18 4.14
N MET A 100 7.76 4.98 4.00
CA MET A 100 7.55 6.26 4.68
C MET A 100 6.25 6.13 5.46
N ALA A 101 6.24 6.48 6.74
CA ALA A 101 5.07 6.38 7.62
C ALA A 101 5.00 7.57 8.57
#